data_AF-A0A9W6CF27-F1
#
_entry.id   AF-A0A9W6CF27-F1
#
_cell.length_a   1.000
_cell.length_b   1.000
_cell.length_c   1.000
_cell.angle_alpha   90.00
_cell.angle_beta   90.00
_cell.angle_gamma   90.00
#
_symmetry.space_group_name_H-M   'P 1'
#
loop_
_entity.id
_entity.type
_entity.pdbx_description
1 polymer ?
#
loop_
_entity_poly.entity_id
_entity_poly.type
_entity_poly.pdbx_seq_one_letter_code
_entity_poly.pdbx_strand_id
1 'polypeptide(L)'
;MVLMGMEIPIEAVQRQIASGIDIIIHLGRMRDKTRKVLEILEITGYEEGRIQMHTLYEFQEKGSSHGKVRGSLVKKEELQKKEKLLAAGY
;
A
#
# COMPACT_ATOMS: atom_id res chain seq x y z
N MET A 1 -13.99 31.57 0.60
CA MET A 1 -14.36 31.47 2.03
C MET A 1 -13.56 30.34 2.63
N VAL A 2 -12.71 30.63 3.62
CA VAL A 2 -11.92 29.63 4.35
C VAL A 2 -12.77 29.20 5.55
N LEU A 3 -13.27 27.97 5.51
CA LEU A 3 -13.95 27.34 6.65
C LEU A 3 -12.89 26.96 7.70
N MET A 4 -12.56 27.91 8.58
CA MET A 4 -11.80 27.63 9.79
C MET A 4 -12.74 27.00 10.81
N GLY A 5 -12.54 25.72 11.13
CA GLY A 5 -13.12 25.08 12.33
C GLY A 5 -14.02 23.86 12.12
N MET A 6 -14.17 23.33 10.91
CA MET A 6 -14.77 22.00 10.74
C MET A 6 -13.66 20.96 10.83
N GLU A 7 -13.71 20.07 11.83
CA GLU A 7 -12.92 18.84 11.79
C GLU A 7 -13.18 18.18 10.44
N ILE A 8 -12.11 17.96 9.66
CA ILE A 8 -12.27 17.28 8.38
C ILE A 8 -12.83 15.90 8.71
N PRO A 9 -14.03 15.53 8.20
CA PRO A 9 -14.59 14.23 8.50
C PRO A 9 -13.58 13.15 8.09
N ILE A 10 -13.31 12.20 8.98
CA ILE A 10 -12.35 11.11 8.71
C ILE A 10 -12.68 10.39 7.39
N GLU A 11 -13.97 10.29 7.07
CA GLU A 11 -14.46 9.74 5.81
C GLU A 11 -14.02 10.54 4.59
N ALA A 12 -13.99 11.87 4.67
CA ALA A 12 -13.53 12.72 3.58
C ALA A 12 -12.03 12.53 3.32
N VAL A 13 -11.23 12.39 4.39
CA VAL A 13 -9.81 12.07 4.29
C VAL A 13 -9.60 10.69 3.66
N GLN A 14 -10.30 9.66 4.15
CA GLN A 14 -10.19 8.30 3.62
C GLN A 14 -10.59 8.22 2.15
N ARG A 15 -11.67 8.92 1.76
CA ARG A 15 -12.10 9.00 0.36
C ARG A 15 -11.09 9.72 -0.52
N GLN A 16 -10.43 10.79 -0.02
CA GLN A 16 -9.36 11.45 -0.76
C GLN A 16 -8.11 10.57 -0.89
N ILE A 17 -7.75 9.83 0.16
CA ILE A 17 -6.66 8.85 0.10
C ILE A 17 -6.97 7.80 -0.98
N ALA A 18 -8.19 7.26 -0.98
CA ALA A 18 -8.59 6.22 -1.92
C ALA A 18 -8.64 6.68 -3.39
N SER A 19 -8.84 7.97 -3.65
CA SER A 19 -8.83 8.51 -5.03
C SER A 19 -7.43 8.93 -5.49
N GLY A 20 -6.61 9.42 -4.56
CA GLY A 20 -5.30 10.01 -4.85
C GLY A 20 -4.12 9.05 -4.78
N ILE A 21 -4.27 7.90 -4.12
CA ILE A 21 -3.19 6.91 -3.94
C ILE A 21 -3.56 5.63 -4.68
N ASP A 22 -2.68 5.19 -5.59
CA ASP A 22 -2.87 3.95 -6.34
C ASP A 22 -2.11 2.77 -5.72
N ILE A 23 -0.89 3.01 -5.23
CA ILE A 23 0.00 1.98 -4.68
C ILE A 23 0.55 2.42 -3.33
N ILE A 24 0.56 1.51 -2.36
CA ILE A 24 1.22 1.66 -1.07
C ILE A 24 2.37 0.67 -0.95
N ILE A 25 3.54 1.16 -0.58
CA ILE A 25 4.72 0.33 -0.28
C ILE A 25 4.99 0.39 1.21
N HIS A 26 4.73 -0.71 1.92
CA HIS A 26 4.98 -0.80 3.34
C HIS A 26 6.42 -1.21 3.60
N LEU A 27 7.21 -0.32 4.22
CA LEU A 27 8.56 -0.62 4.69
C LEU A 27 8.55 -0.95 6.18
N GLY A 28 9.21 -2.04 6.56
CA GLY A 28 9.36 -2.47 7.95
C GLY A 28 10.80 -2.62 8.37
N ARG A 29 11.05 -2.48 9.67
CA ARG A 29 12.35 -2.82 10.26
C ARG A 29 12.33 -4.27 10.72
N MET A 30 13.28 -5.05 10.20
CA MET A 30 13.45 -6.45 10.54
C MET A 30 14.25 -6.62 11.84
N ARG A 31 14.20 -7.82 12.42
CA ARG A 31 14.96 -8.19 13.64
C ARG A 31 16.48 -8.05 13.48
N ASP A 32 17.00 -8.18 12.26
CA ASP A 32 18.41 -7.94 11.94
C ASP A 32 18.75 -6.44 11.76
N LYS A 33 17.83 -5.55 12.14
CA LYS A 33 17.91 -4.08 12.03
C LYS A 33 17.86 -3.53 10.60
N THR A 34 17.77 -4.39 9.57
CA THR A 34 17.61 -3.96 8.18
C THR A 34 16.20 -3.43 7.93
N ARG A 35 16.05 -2.55 6.94
CA ARG A 35 14.73 -2.16 6.42
C ARG A 35 14.44 -2.96 5.17
N LYS A 36 13.23 -3.53 5.07
CA LYS A 36 12.76 -4.27 3.91
C LYS A 36 11.34 -3.84 3.55
N VAL A 37 10.99 -3.96 2.28
CA VAL A 37 9.59 -3.90 1.85
C VAL A 37 8.91 -5.14 2.42
N LEU A 38 7.87 -4.93 3.24
CA LEU A 38 7.05 -5.99 3.79
C LEU A 38 5.89 -6.33 2.86
N GLU A 39 5.29 -5.31 2.26
CA GLU A 39 4.11 -5.47 1.44
C GLU A 39 4.05 -4.37 0.38
N ILE A 40 3.52 -4.72 -0.79
CA ILE A 40 3.11 -3.78 -1.83
C ILE A 40 1.62 -4.01 -2.09
N LEU A 41 0.83 -2.98 -1.84
CA LEU A 41 -0.62 -2.99 -1.94
C LEU A 41 -1.07 -2.06 -3.07
N GLU A 42 -2.13 -2.44 -3.75
CA GLU A 42 -2.94 -1.59 -4.61
C GLU A 42 -4.17 -1.10 -3.85
N ILE A 43 -4.49 0.19 -3.98
CA ILE A 43 -5.76 0.72 -3.51
C ILE A 43 -6.80 0.55 -4.61
N THR A 44 -7.86 -0.20 -4.35
CA THR A 44 -8.88 -0.51 -5.35
C THR A 44 -10.10 0.40 -5.25
N GLY A 45 -10.29 1.08 -4.11
CA GLY A 45 -11.35 2.06 -3.91
C GLY A 45 -11.70 2.32 -2.45
N TYR A 46 -12.89 2.83 -2.21
CA TYR A 46 -13.45 3.08 -0.89
C TYR A 46 -14.92 2.66 -0.87
N GLU A 47 -15.24 1.66 -0.05
CA GLU A 47 -16.58 1.07 0.08
C GLU A 47 -16.90 0.87 1.56
N GLU A 48 -18.18 1.08 1.94
CA GLU A 48 -18.69 0.86 3.31
C GLU A 48 -17.86 1.52 4.43
N GLY A 49 -17.30 2.70 4.17
CA GLY A 49 -16.49 3.40 5.17
C GLY A 49 -15.04 2.91 5.28
N ARG A 50 -14.56 2.08 4.32
CA ARG A 50 -13.23 1.46 4.37
C ARG A 50 -12.51 1.58 3.03
N ILE A 51 -11.20 1.81 3.11
CA ILE A 51 -10.32 1.76 1.95
C ILE A 51 -10.12 0.29 1.57
N GLN A 52 -10.45 -0.04 0.33
CA GLN A 52 -10.25 -1.37 -0.24
C GLN A 52 -8.81 -1.49 -0.73
N MET A 53 -8.16 -2.58 -0.34
CA MET A 53 -6.74 -2.82 -0.57
C MET A 53 -6.55 -4.22 -1.13
N HIS A 54 -5.57 -4.35 -2.03
CA HIS A 54 -5.27 -5.59 -2.72
C HIS A 54 -3.76 -5.86 -2.72
N THR A 55 -3.33 -6.95 -2.11
CA THR A 55 -1.90 -7.26 -1.95
C THR A 55 -1.30 -7.79 -3.23
N LEU A 56 -0.38 -7.03 -3.83
CA LEU A 56 0.35 -7.44 -5.03
C LEU A 56 1.59 -8.27 -4.71
N TYR A 57 2.33 -7.86 -3.68
CA TYR A 57 3.54 -8.54 -3.23
C TYR A 57 3.61 -8.56 -1.72
N GLU A 58 4.09 -9.67 -1.18
CA GLU A 58 4.33 -9.83 0.25
C GLU A 58 5.73 -10.39 0.49
N PHE A 59 6.41 -9.89 1.50
CA PHE A 59 7.72 -10.37 1.89
C PHE A 59 7.58 -11.72 2.60
N GLN A 60 8.15 -12.75 2.00
CA GLN A 60 8.24 -14.06 2.64
C GLN A 60 9.62 -14.29 3.20
N GLU A 61 9.67 -14.50 4.51
CA GLU A 61 10.90 -14.86 5.20
C GLU A 61 11.28 -16.31 4.89
N LYS A 62 12.52 -16.52 4.46
CA LYS A 62 13.12 -17.85 4.21
C LYS A 62 14.06 -18.29 5.32
N GLY A 63 13.97 -17.63 6.48
CA GLY A 63 14.85 -17.78 7.64
C GLY A 63 15.95 -16.73 7.73
N SER A 64 17.01 -17.06 8.47
CA SER A 64 18.13 -16.15 8.71
C SER A 64 19.47 -16.81 8.44
N SER A 65 20.39 -16.08 7.82
CA SER A 65 21.76 -16.52 7.53
C SER A 65 22.75 -15.45 8.00
N HIS A 66 23.76 -15.85 8.77
CA HIS A 66 24.74 -14.95 9.39
C HIS A 66 24.09 -13.79 10.18
N GLY A 67 23.02 -14.09 10.93
CA GLY A 67 22.28 -13.10 11.71
C GLY A 67 21.45 -12.11 10.88
N LYS A 68 21.42 -12.24 9.54
CA LYS A 68 20.60 -11.42 8.64
C LYS A 68 19.35 -12.16 8.21
N VAL A 69 18.23 -11.46 8.16
CA VAL A 69 16.95 -11.98 7.66
C VAL A 69 17.03 -12.13 6.14
N ARG A 70 16.75 -13.35 5.67
CA ARG A 70 16.67 -13.69 4.25
C ARG A 70 15.21 -13.87 3.88
N GLY A 71 14.88 -13.43 2.68
CA GLY A 71 13.53 -13.47 2.16
C GLY A 71 13.45 -12.64 0.89
N SER A 72 12.30 -12.71 0.24
CA SER A 72 12.05 -12.01 -1.00
C SER A 72 10.59 -11.59 -1.04
N LEU A 73 10.31 -10.51 -1.76
CA LEU A 73 8.95 -10.21 -2.17
C LEU A 73 8.47 -11.31 -3.10
N VAL A 74 7.34 -11.91 -2.76
CA VAL A 74 6.66 -12.91 -3.56
C VAL A 74 5.38 -12.29 -4.08
N LYS A 75 5.18 -12.39 -5.40
CA LYS A 75 3.95 -11.93 -6.04
C LYS A 75 2.77 -12.75 -5.51
N LYS A 76 1.71 -12.07 -5.12
CA LYS A 76 0.46 -12.68 -4.66
C LYS A 76 -0.60 -12.58 -5.73
N GLU A 77 -0.82 -11.38 -6.22
CA GLU A 77 -1.92 -11.08 -7.15
C GLU A 77 -1.46 -10.18 -8.31
N GLU A 78 -2.30 -10.09 -9.33
CA GLU A 78 -2.13 -9.15 -10.44
C GLU A 78 -2.75 -7.78 -10.13
N LEU A 79 -2.18 -6.73 -10.74
CA LEU A 79 -2.74 -5.38 -10.66
C LEU A 79 -4.12 -5.33 -11.31
N GLN A 80 -5.11 -4.74 -10.63
CA GLN A 80 -6.49 -4.65 -11.12
C GLN A 80 -6.79 -3.31 -11.80
N LYS A 81 -6.42 -2.18 -11.17
CA LYS A 81 -6.72 -0.81 -11.61
C LYS A 81 -5.65 -0.28 -12.57
N LYS A 82 -5.78 -0.65 -13.84
CA LYS A 82 -4.85 -0.25 -14.92
C LYS A 82 -5.28 1.00 -15.67
N GLU A 83 -6.45 1.57 -15.38
CA GLU A 83 -7.05 2.65 -16.16
C GLU A 83 -6.15 3.90 -16.19
N LYS A 84 -5.57 4.27 -15.04
CA LYS A 84 -4.63 5.40 -14.96
C LYS A 84 -3.32 5.12 -15.72
N LEU A 85 -2.82 3.89 -15.68
CA LEU A 85 -1.61 3.49 -16.42
C LEU A 85 -1.84 3.57 -17.93
N LEU A 86 -2.97 3.03 -18.40
CA LEU A 86 -3.39 3.09 -19.80
C LEU A 86 -3.60 4.54 -20.24
N ALA A 87 -4.25 5.37 -19.42
CA ALA A 87 -4.44 6.79 -19.70
C ALA A 87 -3.12 7.58 -19.77
N ALA A 88 -2.08 7.12 -19.07
CA ALA A 88 -0.73 7.69 -19.13
C ALA A 88 0.09 7.21 -20.36
N GLY A 89 -0.47 6.33 -21.20
CA GLY A 89 0.15 5.86 -22.44
C GLY A 89 1.01 4.59 -22.30
N TYR A 90 0.75 3.76 -21.28
CA TYR A 90 1.34 2.42 -21.15
C TYR A 90 0.58 1.37 -21.97
#